data_AF-A0AAU0RCA0-F1
#
_entry.id   AF-A0AAU0RCA0-F1
#
_cell.length_a   1.000
_cell.length_b   1.000
_cell.length_c   1.000
_cell.angle_alpha   90.00
_cell.angle_beta   90.00
_cell.angle_gamma   90.00
#
_symmetry.space_group_name_H-M   'P 1'
#
loop_
_entity.id
_entity.type
_entity.pdbx_description
1 polymer ?
#
loop_
_entity_poly.entity_id
_entity_poly.type
_entity_poly.pdbx_seq_one_letter_code
_entity_poly.pdbx_strand_id
1 'polypeptide(L)'
;MNLFLLATFTILFNNPPSDSTVRKDSIITLPDRYLSQVKRKSEHVESQVDKRTAQALDRFARQEKRMQAKLMKMDSTAAKRIFSQSIDSLNHMKAGLGRKVSGITSNAGGAYLDTLQNSLKFLQGSNNISGSNTSKLASATQSVDNLQNSLQQAEQVKAYLREQRQLLKQQLANYTGFGKDLTNLNKEAYYYGQQLNEYKATLSDRKKAEEKAVKLLKTLPAYNNFITQHSQYASLFNLIGASSNSTASLAGLQTRSQVESIISQRLGNDPSAQQAVSQQMAQAKSQLNELKDKYSNLDNAGDMPDFKPNPMKTKSFLQRLEFGGNLQFQKNTSYYPTTTDIAGQVGYKFHKNGSAGVGVSYKLGMGTGWNHIAFTHQGVGLRSYMDWKLKGTFYLNGGFEENYVTTFTNVSELMNVNSWQRSALLGISKKYKINAKLKGNLMLLYDFLASRNFPATSSIKVRFGYTM
;
A
#
# COMPACT_ATOMS: atom_id res chain seq x y z
N MET A 1 -87.67 27.41 29.88
CA MET A 1 -87.75 27.70 28.44
C MET A 1 -86.40 27.34 27.84
N ASN A 2 -86.38 26.32 26.95
CA ASN A 2 -85.41 25.93 25.90
C ASN A 2 -83.99 26.54 25.89
N LEU A 3 -82.91 25.89 25.47
CA LEU A 3 -82.52 24.54 25.02
C LEU A 3 -81.04 24.69 24.56
N PHE A 4 -80.30 23.58 24.52
CA PHE A 4 -79.07 23.31 23.73
C PHE A 4 -77.64 23.59 24.25
N LEU A 5 -76.96 22.45 24.47
CA LEU A 5 -75.54 22.10 24.31
C LEU A 5 -74.70 22.99 23.37
N LEU A 6 -73.42 23.16 23.72
CA LEU A 6 -72.30 22.73 22.85
C LEU A 6 -71.01 22.49 23.65
N ALA A 7 -70.43 21.30 23.49
CA ALA A 7 -69.13 20.92 24.01
C ALA A 7 -68.01 21.62 23.24
N THR A 8 -67.01 22.15 23.94
CA THR A 8 -65.72 22.56 23.36
C THR A 8 -64.57 21.94 24.15
N PHE A 9 -63.80 21.13 23.42
CA PHE A 9 -62.61 20.41 23.85
C PHE A 9 -61.45 21.42 23.91
N THR A 10 -60.98 21.78 25.11
CA THR A 10 -59.81 22.65 25.27
C THR A 10 -58.61 21.78 25.63
N ILE A 11 -57.71 21.60 24.66
CA ILE A 11 -56.39 20.99 24.85
C ILE A 11 -55.54 21.97 25.64
N LEU A 12 -55.25 21.64 26.90
CA LEU A 12 -54.24 22.31 27.71
C LEU A 12 -52.85 21.94 27.17
N PHE A 13 -52.05 22.97 26.92
CA PHE A 13 -50.62 22.87 26.59
C PHE A 13 -49.89 22.13 27.71
N ASN A 14 -49.51 20.88 27.44
CA ASN A 14 -48.60 20.12 28.27
C ASN A 14 -47.18 20.27 27.72
N ASN A 15 -46.23 20.47 28.63
CA ASN A 15 -44.79 20.58 28.42
C ASN A 15 -44.26 19.72 27.25
N PRO A 16 -43.33 20.24 26.41
CA PRO A 16 -42.67 19.39 25.43
C PRO A 16 -41.98 18.25 26.19
N PRO A 17 -42.35 16.99 25.91
CA PRO A 17 -41.72 15.85 26.54
C PRO A 17 -40.24 15.86 26.16
N SER A 18 -39.39 15.64 27.17
CA SER A 18 -38.02 15.16 27.00
C SER A 18 -38.05 13.98 26.01
N ASP A 19 -37.68 14.27 24.77
CA ASP A 19 -37.78 13.36 23.63
C ASP A 19 -36.85 12.16 23.84
N SER A 20 -37.41 11.16 24.49
CA SER A 20 -36.79 9.87 24.78
C SER A 20 -37.02 8.90 23.61
N THR A 21 -37.11 9.40 22.38
CA THR A 21 -37.20 8.58 21.16
C THR A 21 -35.83 8.21 20.58
N VAL A 22 -34.83 8.00 21.44
CA VAL A 22 -33.82 6.95 21.15
C VAL A 22 -34.50 5.60 21.36
N ARG A 23 -35.45 5.29 20.48
CA ARG A 23 -36.16 4.02 20.46
C ARG A 23 -35.16 2.89 20.20
N LYS A 24 -35.33 1.84 21.00
CA LYS A 24 -34.72 0.49 21.05
C LYS A 24 -34.51 -0.27 19.70
N ASP A 25 -34.63 0.36 18.54
CA ASP A 25 -34.63 -0.32 17.23
C ASP A 25 -33.26 -0.35 16.51
N SER A 26 -32.17 0.07 17.17
CA SER A 26 -30.85 0.20 16.51
C SER A 26 -29.76 -0.70 17.10
N ILE A 27 -30.09 -1.91 17.56
CA ILE A 27 -29.05 -2.91 17.82
C ILE A 27 -28.45 -3.32 16.48
N ILE A 28 -27.21 -2.93 16.23
CA ILE A 28 -26.51 -3.22 14.98
C ILE A 28 -25.80 -4.56 15.16
N THR A 29 -26.25 -5.57 14.41
CA THR A 29 -25.50 -6.81 14.29
C THR A 29 -24.33 -6.60 13.34
N LEU A 30 -23.17 -6.25 13.90
CA LEU A 30 -21.91 -6.19 13.16
C LEU A 30 -21.52 -7.59 12.65
N PRO A 31 -20.84 -7.70 11.51
CA PRO A 31 -20.26 -8.99 11.10
C PRO A 31 -19.33 -9.54 12.19
N ASP A 32 -19.48 -10.80 12.59
CA ASP A 32 -18.74 -11.41 13.72
C ASP A 32 -17.23 -11.23 13.65
N ARG A 33 -16.69 -11.19 12.43
CA ARG A 33 -15.26 -11.05 12.17
C ARG A 33 -14.77 -9.61 12.07
N TYR A 34 -15.66 -8.60 12.07
CA TYR A 34 -15.29 -7.20 11.85
C TYR A 34 -14.30 -6.70 12.92
N LEU A 35 -14.69 -6.75 14.19
CA LEU A 35 -13.87 -6.25 15.31
C LEU A 35 -12.53 -7.01 15.40
N SER A 36 -12.55 -8.33 15.24
CA SER A 36 -11.34 -9.15 15.23
C SER A 36 -10.43 -8.87 14.03
N GLN A 37 -10.99 -8.56 12.85
CA GLN A 37 -10.21 -8.15 11.68
C GLN A 37 -9.57 -6.79 11.87
N VAL A 38 -10.32 -5.81 12.38
CA VAL A 38 -9.83 -4.47 12.70
C VAL A 38 -8.71 -4.55 13.73
N LYS A 39 -8.90 -5.28 14.83
CA LYS A 39 -7.87 -5.52 15.86
C LYS A 39 -6.59 -6.07 15.24
N ARG A 40 -6.68 -7.23 14.58
CA ARG A 40 -5.51 -7.91 13.99
C ARG A 40 -4.81 -7.06 12.94
N LYS A 41 -5.56 -6.36 12.10
CA LYS A 41 -5.01 -5.46 11.08
C LYS A 41 -4.27 -4.30 11.73
N SER A 42 -4.84 -3.70 12.78
CA SER A 42 -4.24 -2.59 13.51
C SER A 42 -2.95 -2.99 14.20
N GLU A 43 -2.98 -4.09 14.97
CA GLU A 43 -1.80 -4.66 15.65
C GLU A 43 -0.67 -5.03 14.67
N HIS A 44 -1.04 -5.58 13.50
CA HIS A 44 -0.06 -5.94 12.47
C HIS A 44 0.64 -4.72 11.88
N VAL A 45 -0.12 -3.68 11.53
CA VAL A 45 0.44 -2.45 10.98
C VAL A 45 1.25 -1.70 12.04
N GLU A 46 0.75 -1.63 13.28
CA GLU A 46 1.45 -1.04 14.43
C GLU A 46 2.83 -1.68 14.61
N SER A 47 2.89 -3.01 14.72
CA SER A 47 4.15 -3.75 14.86
C SER A 47 5.12 -3.48 13.71
N GLN A 48 4.61 -3.35 12.47
CA GLN A 48 5.43 -3.02 11.31
C GLN A 48 5.98 -1.59 11.38
N VAL A 49 5.14 -0.62 11.75
CA VAL A 49 5.53 0.79 11.89
C VAL A 49 6.58 0.94 12.99
N ASP A 50 6.36 0.37 14.17
CA ASP A 50 7.29 0.45 15.30
C ASP A 50 8.63 -0.18 14.95
N LYS A 51 8.61 -1.40 14.40
CA LYS A 51 9.83 -2.11 13.99
C LYS A 51 10.62 -1.31 12.97
N ARG A 52 9.97 -0.72 11.97
CA ARG A 52 10.66 0.06 10.94
C ARG A 52 11.16 1.40 11.46
N THR A 53 10.41 2.06 12.32
CA THR A 53 10.82 3.30 12.97
C THR A 53 12.05 3.07 13.85
N ALA A 54 12.04 2.02 14.68
CA ALA A 54 13.20 1.63 15.48
C ALA A 54 14.43 1.30 14.61
N GLN A 55 14.24 0.57 13.49
CA GLN A 55 15.32 0.28 12.55
C GLN A 55 15.88 1.52 11.87
N ALA A 56 15.02 2.45 11.47
CA ALA A 56 15.43 3.71 10.83
C ALA A 56 16.29 4.54 11.80
N LEU A 57 15.82 4.75 13.03
CA LEU A 57 16.55 5.45 14.09
C LEU A 57 17.92 4.81 14.36
N ASP A 58 17.96 3.48 14.49
CA ASP A 58 19.19 2.72 14.77
C ASP A 58 20.20 2.77 13.61
N ARG A 59 19.72 2.80 12.36
CA ARG A 59 20.58 3.00 11.18
C ARG A 59 21.10 4.42 11.10
N PHE A 60 20.24 5.41 11.35
CA PHE A 60 20.63 6.82 11.32
C PHE A 60 21.68 7.12 12.39
N ALA A 61 21.45 6.68 13.63
CA ALA A 61 22.40 6.86 14.74
C ALA A 61 23.75 6.20 14.46
N ARG A 62 23.76 5.02 13.82
CA ARG A 62 25.01 4.36 13.40
C ARG A 62 25.73 5.11 12.28
N GLN A 63 25.00 5.69 11.33
CA GLN A 63 25.61 6.51 10.28
C GLN A 63 26.19 7.80 10.85
N GLU A 64 25.48 8.48 11.75
CA GLU A 64 25.97 9.65 12.47
C GLU A 64 27.20 9.34 13.32
N LYS A 65 27.21 8.26 14.11
CA LYS A 65 28.41 7.83 14.85
C LYS A 65 29.62 7.58 13.95
N ARG A 66 29.40 7.01 12.76
CA ARG A 66 30.48 6.80 11.76
C ARG A 66 31.01 8.13 11.23
N MET A 67 30.13 9.07 10.90
CA MET A 67 30.56 10.39 10.43
C MET A 67 31.23 11.19 11.55
N GLN A 68 30.72 11.11 12.77
CA GLN A 68 31.35 11.68 13.96
C GLN A 68 32.77 11.15 14.14
N ALA A 69 32.98 9.82 14.06
CA ALA A 69 34.31 9.22 14.17
C ALA A 69 35.26 9.64 13.05
N LYS A 70 34.76 9.87 11.83
CA LYS A 70 35.54 10.44 10.73
C LYS A 70 35.91 11.89 10.99
N LEU A 71 34.93 12.71 11.38
CA LEU A 71 35.13 14.12 11.61
C LEU A 71 36.01 14.36 12.83
N MET A 72 35.95 13.53 13.87
CA MET A 72 36.81 13.62 15.05
C MET A 72 38.30 13.57 14.71
N LYS A 73 38.69 12.90 13.61
CA LYS A 73 40.07 12.84 13.12
C LYS A 73 40.53 14.11 12.41
N MET A 74 39.60 14.96 11.99
CA MET A 74 39.85 16.20 11.26
C MET A 74 39.65 17.42 12.16
N ASP A 75 38.54 17.43 12.89
CA ASP A 75 38.08 18.50 13.77
C ASP A 75 37.23 17.89 14.92
N SER A 76 37.88 17.66 16.05
CA SER A 76 37.27 17.03 17.22
C SER A 76 36.19 17.90 17.88
N THR A 77 36.31 19.22 17.79
CA THR A 77 35.37 20.18 18.37
C THR A 77 34.10 20.24 17.52
N ALA A 78 34.23 20.37 16.19
CA ALA A 78 33.07 20.33 15.30
C ALA A 78 32.38 18.98 15.35
N ALA A 79 33.11 17.87 15.43
CA ALA A 79 32.50 16.55 15.55
C ALA A 79 31.60 16.38 16.79
N LYS A 80 32.03 16.89 17.95
CA LYS A 80 31.18 16.88 19.16
C LYS A 80 29.97 17.81 19.00
N ARG A 81 30.18 19.02 18.49
CA ARG A 81 29.13 20.03 18.30
C ARG A 81 28.04 19.56 17.32
N ILE A 82 28.42 18.91 16.22
CA ILE A 82 27.51 18.51 15.14
C ILE A 82 26.70 17.26 15.51
N PHE A 83 27.32 16.24 16.12
CA PHE A 83 26.72 14.91 16.21
C PHE A 83 26.24 14.49 17.60
N SER A 84 26.74 15.06 18.71
CA SER A 84 26.39 14.53 20.05
C SER A 84 24.89 14.68 20.34
N GLN A 85 24.33 15.88 20.13
CA GLN A 85 22.92 16.14 20.37
C GLN A 85 22.00 15.34 19.44
N SER A 86 22.38 15.16 18.17
CA SER A 86 21.56 14.43 17.20
C SER A 86 21.53 12.93 17.51
N ILE A 87 22.67 12.34 17.87
CA ILE A 87 22.77 10.93 18.29
C ILE A 87 21.94 10.68 19.56
N ASP A 88 22.01 11.57 20.54
CA ASP A 88 21.22 11.45 21.77
C ASP A 88 19.72 11.55 21.49
N SER A 89 19.32 12.50 20.64
CA SER A 89 17.93 12.66 20.21
C SER A 89 17.41 11.42 19.48
N LEU A 90 18.21 10.80 18.62
CA LEU A 90 17.87 9.54 17.93
C LEU A 90 17.67 8.38 18.91
N ASN A 91 18.55 8.25 19.91
CA ASN A 91 18.42 7.22 20.94
C ASN A 91 17.21 7.47 21.85
N HIS A 92 16.94 8.73 22.19
CA HIS A 92 15.80 9.12 23.01
C HIS A 92 14.47 8.84 22.29
N MET A 93 14.34 9.23 21.03
CA MET A 93 13.15 8.89 20.22
C MET A 93 12.95 7.38 20.13
N LYS A 94 14.02 6.60 19.99
CA LYS A 94 13.95 5.14 19.95
C LYS A 94 13.46 4.56 21.28
N ALA A 95 13.96 5.07 22.41
CA ALA A 95 13.53 4.66 23.75
C ALA A 95 12.09 5.10 24.09
N GLY A 96 11.61 6.16 23.43
CA GLY A 96 10.25 6.67 23.56
C GLY A 96 9.20 5.95 22.72
N LEU A 97 9.60 5.07 21.80
CA LEU A 97 8.66 4.31 20.96
C LEU A 97 7.68 3.50 21.81
N GLY A 98 6.41 3.50 21.43
CA GLY A 98 5.34 2.80 22.15
C GLY A 98 4.79 3.55 23.38
N ARG A 99 5.41 4.67 23.81
CA ARG A 99 4.82 5.55 24.83
C ARG A 99 3.70 6.40 24.21
N LYS A 100 2.65 6.71 24.99
CA LYS A 100 1.60 7.62 24.51
C LYS A 100 2.19 9.00 24.19
N VAL A 101 1.90 9.50 23.00
CA VAL A 101 2.28 10.86 22.60
C VAL A 101 1.17 11.80 23.08
N SER A 102 1.47 12.60 24.09
CA SER A 102 0.54 13.63 24.56
C SER A 102 0.67 14.88 23.68
N GLY A 103 -0.47 15.46 23.27
CA GLY A 103 -0.52 16.83 22.73
C GLY A 103 -0.32 17.02 21.23
N ILE A 104 -0.26 15.95 20.41
CA ILE A 104 -0.15 16.08 18.94
C ILE A 104 -1.33 15.39 18.26
N THR A 105 -2.32 16.18 17.84
CA THR A 105 -3.41 15.76 16.96
C THR A 105 -2.96 15.77 15.51
N SER A 106 -1.96 14.96 15.16
CA SER A 106 -1.62 14.77 13.74
C SER A 106 -2.48 13.67 13.13
N ASN A 107 -3.02 13.93 11.93
CA ASN A 107 -3.81 13.02 11.11
C ASN A 107 -2.95 11.89 10.50
N ALA A 108 -1.99 11.36 11.26
CA ALA A 108 -0.94 10.46 10.76
C ALA A 108 -1.49 9.20 10.07
N GLY A 109 -2.69 8.72 10.45
CA GLY A 109 -3.38 7.60 9.82
C GLY A 109 -4.27 7.93 8.62
N GLY A 110 -4.44 9.21 8.28
CA GLY A 110 -5.28 9.66 7.17
C GLY A 110 -6.80 9.47 7.40
N ALA A 111 -7.58 9.78 6.37
CA ALA A 111 -9.04 9.74 6.40
C ALA A 111 -9.64 8.37 6.77
N TYR A 112 -8.98 7.29 6.36
CA TYR A 112 -9.43 5.94 6.71
C TYR A 112 -9.37 5.69 8.22
N LEU A 113 -8.22 5.96 8.86
CA LEU A 113 -8.02 5.69 10.28
C LEU A 113 -8.90 6.62 11.13
N ASP A 114 -9.04 7.88 10.74
CA ASP A 114 -9.96 8.81 11.40
C ASP A 114 -11.42 8.33 11.35
N THR A 115 -11.90 7.91 10.16
CA THR A 115 -13.25 7.34 10.03
C THR A 115 -13.40 6.08 10.88
N LEU A 116 -12.39 5.20 10.87
CA LEU A 116 -12.41 3.94 11.62
C LEU A 116 -12.46 4.21 13.13
N GLN A 117 -11.63 5.11 13.64
CA GLN A 117 -11.58 5.46 15.06
C GLN A 117 -12.92 6.05 15.53
N ASN A 118 -13.46 6.99 14.77
CA ASN A 118 -14.76 7.58 15.09
C ASN A 118 -15.91 6.56 14.99
N SER A 119 -15.83 5.61 14.05
CA SER A 119 -16.80 4.51 13.95
C SER A 119 -16.79 3.63 15.19
N LEU A 120 -15.61 3.27 15.69
CA LEU A 120 -15.49 2.46 16.91
C LEU A 120 -15.94 3.23 18.16
N LYS A 121 -15.64 4.53 18.25
CA LYS A 121 -16.11 5.40 19.35
C LYS A 121 -17.63 5.57 19.33
N PHE A 122 -18.25 5.75 18.16
CA PHE A 122 -19.71 5.78 18.03
C PHE A 122 -20.34 4.47 18.54
N LEU A 123 -19.75 3.34 18.16
CA LEU A 123 -20.19 2.01 18.59
C LEU A 123 -20.03 1.82 20.11
N GLN A 124 -19.00 2.40 20.73
CA GLN A 124 -18.80 2.35 22.19
C GLN A 124 -19.81 3.21 22.95
N GLY A 125 -20.07 4.43 22.48
CA GLY A 125 -20.91 5.39 23.21
C GLY A 125 -22.41 5.10 23.15
N SER A 126 -22.85 4.23 22.25
CA SER A 126 -24.28 4.07 21.94
C SER A 126 -24.96 2.86 22.56
N ASN A 127 -24.26 2.00 23.33
CA ASN A 127 -24.79 0.72 23.85
C ASN A 127 -25.50 -0.15 22.77
N ASN A 128 -25.26 0.12 21.48
CA ASN A 128 -25.96 -0.46 20.34
C ASN A 128 -25.45 -1.87 19.95
N ILE A 129 -24.68 -2.51 20.83
CA ILE A 129 -24.02 -3.79 20.55
C ILE A 129 -24.17 -4.72 21.76
N SER A 130 -24.53 -5.98 21.52
CA SER A 130 -24.69 -7.03 22.53
C SER A 130 -23.39 -7.36 23.29
N GLY A 131 -23.51 -7.71 24.58
CA GLY A 131 -22.40 -7.77 25.55
C GLY A 131 -21.14 -8.57 25.18
N SER A 132 -21.23 -9.65 24.40
CA SER A 132 -20.05 -10.42 23.95
C SER A 132 -19.16 -9.67 22.95
N ASN A 133 -19.69 -8.62 22.33
CA ASN A 133 -18.98 -7.76 21.40
C ASN A 133 -18.42 -6.49 22.07
N THR A 134 -18.83 -6.16 23.30
CA THR A 134 -18.33 -5.00 24.05
C THR A 134 -16.84 -5.11 24.38
N SER A 135 -16.39 -6.29 24.84
CA SER A 135 -14.97 -6.54 25.13
C SER A 135 -14.10 -6.56 23.87
N LYS A 136 -14.61 -7.16 22.78
CA LYS A 136 -13.96 -7.15 21.46
C LYS A 136 -13.88 -5.74 20.89
N LEU A 137 -14.90 -4.92 21.09
CA LEU A 137 -14.95 -3.53 20.66
C LEU A 137 -13.94 -2.69 21.43
N ALA A 138 -13.87 -2.83 22.75
CA ALA A 138 -12.87 -2.16 23.58
C ALA A 138 -11.44 -2.52 23.12
N SER A 139 -11.18 -3.81 22.89
CA SER A 139 -9.88 -4.30 22.42
C SER A 139 -9.53 -3.78 21.02
N ALA A 140 -10.48 -3.78 20.10
CA ALA A 140 -10.29 -3.25 18.75
C ALA A 140 -10.04 -1.73 18.76
N THR A 141 -10.76 -0.99 19.61
CA THR A 141 -10.58 0.46 19.78
C THR A 141 -9.19 0.76 20.32
N GLN A 142 -8.76 0.07 21.39
CA GLN A 142 -7.42 0.23 21.95
C GLN A 142 -6.32 -0.07 20.91
N SER A 143 -6.52 -1.08 20.06
CA SER A 143 -5.56 -1.42 19.00
C SER A 143 -5.47 -0.34 17.91
N VAL A 144 -6.59 0.31 17.59
CA VAL A 144 -6.61 1.45 16.65
C VAL A 144 -5.95 2.69 17.27
N ASP A 145 -6.18 2.96 18.56
CA ASP A 145 -5.54 4.06 19.26
C ASP A 145 -4.02 3.86 19.38
N ASN A 146 -3.57 2.63 19.64
CA ASN A 146 -2.14 2.30 19.64
C ASN A 146 -1.50 2.48 18.27
N LEU A 147 -2.16 1.99 17.21
CA LEU A 147 -1.71 2.21 15.84
C LEU A 147 -1.63 3.71 15.50
N GLN A 148 -2.61 4.51 15.91
CA GLN A 148 -2.60 5.96 15.72
C GLN A 148 -1.36 6.57 16.38
N ASN A 149 -1.10 6.23 17.64
CA ASN A 149 0.08 6.70 18.37
C ASN A 149 1.39 6.31 17.66
N SER A 150 1.52 5.04 17.23
CA SER A 150 2.68 4.55 16.50
C SER A 150 2.92 5.31 15.19
N LEU A 151 1.87 5.57 14.41
CA LEU A 151 1.95 6.37 13.19
C LEU A 151 2.32 7.83 13.46
N GLN A 152 1.82 8.43 14.54
CA GLN A 152 2.18 9.80 14.91
C GLN A 152 3.65 9.90 15.30
N GLN A 153 4.17 8.96 16.09
CA GLN A 153 5.60 8.86 16.40
C GLN A 153 6.43 8.70 15.13
N ALA A 154 5.98 7.84 14.21
CA ALA A 154 6.67 7.61 12.96
C ALA A 154 6.74 8.86 12.06
N GLU A 155 5.67 9.67 12.01
CA GLU A 155 5.69 10.95 11.30
C GLU A 155 6.63 11.98 11.95
N GLN A 156 6.68 12.03 13.29
CA GLN A 156 7.65 12.88 13.99
C GLN A 156 9.09 12.46 13.68
N VAL A 157 9.37 11.16 13.69
CA VAL A 157 10.68 10.62 13.30
C VAL A 157 10.98 10.96 11.85
N LYS A 158 10.02 10.80 10.92
CA LYS A 158 10.19 11.15 9.51
C LYS A 158 10.56 12.63 9.34
N ALA A 159 9.86 13.52 10.03
CA ALA A 159 10.14 14.96 10.02
C ALA A 159 11.54 15.27 10.58
N TYR A 160 11.88 14.70 11.74
CA TYR A 160 13.19 14.87 12.36
C TYR A 160 14.33 14.38 11.46
N LEU A 161 14.22 13.17 10.90
CA LEU A 161 15.25 12.61 10.02
C LEU A 161 15.46 13.47 8.77
N ARG A 162 14.39 14.09 8.26
CA ARG A 162 14.46 15.02 7.13
C ARG A 162 15.22 16.29 7.49
N GLU A 163 14.92 16.89 8.64
CA GLU A 163 15.59 18.10 9.13
C GLU A 163 17.07 17.84 9.44
N GLN A 164 17.39 16.75 10.15
CA GLN A 164 18.77 16.38 10.46
C GLN A 164 19.62 16.17 9.22
N ARG A 165 19.06 15.53 8.19
CA ARG A 165 19.74 15.34 6.91
C ARG A 165 20.10 16.68 6.24
N GLN A 166 19.20 17.66 6.28
CA GLN A 166 19.47 19.00 5.74
C GLN A 166 20.54 19.73 6.55
N LEU A 167 20.47 19.66 7.88
CA LEU A 167 21.44 20.24 8.79
C LEU A 167 22.83 19.63 8.60
N LEU A 168 22.95 18.31 8.52
CA LEU A 168 24.21 17.62 8.26
C LEU A 168 24.78 17.96 6.88
N LYS A 169 23.93 18.11 5.85
CA LYS A 169 24.39 18.54 4.52
C LYS A 169 25.00 19.94 4.56
N GLN A 170 24.42 20.86 5.33
CA GLN A 170 24.94 22.23 5.48
C GLN A 170 26.22 22.26 6.33
N GLN A 171 26.21 21.62 7.49
CA GLN A 171 27.32 21.65 8.44
C GLN A 171 28.55 20.88 7.96
N LEU A 172 28.36 19.83 7.16
CA LEU A 172 29.46 19.04 6.60
C LEU A 172 29.95 19.56 5.24
N ALA A 173 29.34 20.62 4.68
CA ALA A 173 29.70 21.13 3.35
C ALA A 173 31.17 21.59 3.26
N ASN A 174 31.71 22.09 4.38
CA ASN A 174 33.10 22.56 4.47
C ASN A 174 34.12 21.43 4.63
N TYR A 175 33.68 20.17 4.77
CA TYR A 175 34.53 19.02 5.00
C TYR A 175 34.45 18.04 3.83
N THR A 176 35.61 17.59 3.34
CA THR A 176 35.68 16.62 2.25
C THR A 176 35.48 15.19 2.76
N GLY A 177 35.05 14.28 1.88
CA GLY A 177 34.94 12.84 2.21
C GLY A 177 33.60 12.35 2.78
N PHE A 178 32.60 13.22 2.96
CA PHE A 178 31.27 12.85 3.49
C PHE A 178 30.19 12.59 2.44
N GLY A 179 30.46 12.82 1.14
CA GLY A 179 29.43 12.74 0.09
C GLY A 179 28.71 11.37 0.02
N LYS A 180 29.44 10.26 0.20
CA LYS A 180 28.86 8.91 0.22
C LYS A 180 27.99 8.68 1.47
N ASP A 181 28.41 9.20 2.62
CA ASP A 181 27.67 9.06 3.87
C ASP A 181 26.36 9.85 3.82
N LEU A 182 26.41 11.11 3.35
CA LEU A 182 25.23 11.95 3.11
C LEU A 182 24.25 11.31 2.11
N THR A 183 24.77 10.70 1.04
CA THR A 183 23.95 9.96 0.07
C THR A 183 23.25 8.74 0.70
N ASN A 184 23.92 8.04 1.61
CA ASN A 184 23.34 6.90 2.30
C ASN A 184 22.28 7.32 3.33
N LEU A 185 22.50 8.43 4.05
CA LEU A 185 21.50 9.03 4.93
C LEU A 185 20.24 9.43 4.15
N ASN A 186 20.43 10.10 3.00
CA ASN A 186 19.33 10.47 2.09
C ASN A 186 18.52 9.23 1.69
N LYS A 187 19.17 8.12 1.36
CA LYS A 187 18.50 6.86 1.01
C LYS A 187 17.69 6.31 2.17
N GLU A 188 18.25 6.23 3.38
CA GLU A 188 17.53 5.70 4.55
C GLU A 188 16.29 6.54 4.87
N ALA A 189 16.42 7.88 4.94
CA ALA A 189 15.29 8.77 5.20
C ALA A 189 14.19 8.64 4.13
N TYR A 190 14.58 8.61 2.85
CA TYR A 190 13.64 8.44 1.74
C TYR A 190 12.88 7.11 1.81
N TYR A 191 13.60 5.99 1.97
CA TYR A 191 12.95 4.67 2.00
C TYR A 191 12.11 4.46 3.26
N TYR A 192 12.50 5.07 4.37
CA TYR A 192 11.67 5.11 5.58
C TYR A 192 10.35 5.83 5.32
N GLY A 193 10.38 7.05 4.76
CA GLY A 193 9.17 7.80 4.42
C GLY A 193 8.26 7.05 3.44
N GLN A 194 8.82 6.46 2.40
CA GLN A 194 8.04 5.64 1.45
C GLN A 194 7.42 4.39 2.10
N GLN A 195 8.11 3.78 3.07
CA GLN A 195 7.60 2.62 3.79
C GLN A 195 6.43 3.00 4.70
N LEU A 196 6.46 4.17 5.34
CA LEU A 196 5.31 4.68 6.08
C LEU A 196 4.11 4.92 5.16
N ASN A 197 4.32 5.48 3.97
CA ASN A 197 3.26 5.68 2.99
C ASN A 197 2.64 4.35 2.53
N GLU A 198 3.45 3.32 2.32
CA GLU A 198 2.97 1.96 2.00
C GLU A 198 2.12 1.36 3.14
N TYR A 199 2.49 1.59 4.40
CA TYR A 199 1.72 1.14 5.56
C TYR A 199 0.36 1.83 5.64
N LYS A 200 0.29 3.15 5.39
CA LYS A 200 -0.98 3.88 5.30
C LYS A 200 -1.85 3.41 4.14
N ALA A 201 -1.25 3.09 2.99
CA ALA A 201 -1.96 2.54 1.85
C ALA A 201 -2.55 1.15 2.16
N THR A 202 -1.75 0.27 2.77
CA THR A 202 -2.18 -1.09 3.18
C THR A 202 -3.28 -1.03 4.24
N LEU A 203 -3.20 -0.05 5.16
CA LEU A 203 -4.24 0.18 6.16
C LEU A 203 -5.57 0.58 5.51
N SER A 204 -5.53 1.36 4.43
CA SER A 204 -6.72 1.84 3.72
C SER A 204 -7.43 0.77 2.88
N ASP A 205 -6.77 -0.35 2.60
CA ASP A 205 -7.35 -1.48 1.84
C ASP A 205 -8.38 -2.25 2.70
N ARG A 206 -9.67 -2.03 2.41
CA ARG A 206 -10.79 -2.56 3.21
C ARG A 206 -11.09 -4.00 2.84
N LYS A 207 -11.16 -4.87 3.85
CA LYS A 207 -11.65 -6.25 3.64
C LYS A 207 -13.19 -6.27 3.59
N LYS A 208 -13.75 -7.28 2.93
CA LYS A 208 -15.22 -7.48 2.76
C LYS A 208 -16.04 -7.29 4.05
N ALA A 209 -15.52 -7.69 5.22
CA ALA A 209 -16.22 -7.52 6.50
C ALA A 209 -16.22 -6.05 6.97
N GLU A 210 -15.13 -5.32 6.77
CA GLU A 210 -15.02 -3.88 7.06
C GLU A 210 -15.95 -3.08 6.13
N GLU A 211 -15.98 -3.41 4.84
CA GLU A 211 -16.87 -2.76 3.88
C GLU A 211 -18.36 -2.94 4.24
N LYS A 212 -18.76 -4.17 4.59
CA LYS A 212 -20.13 -4.46 5.03
C LYS A 212 -20.48 -3.72 6.32
N ALA A 213 -19.59 -3.72 7.31
CA ALA A 213 -19.80 -3.00 8.56
C ALA A 213 -19.97 -1.49 8.34
N VAL A 214 -19.09 -0.87 7.54
CA VAL A 214 -19.20 0.56 7.21
C VAL A 214 -20.48 0.86 6.43
N LYS A 215 -20.88 -0.02 5.51
CA LYS A 215 -22.15 0.14 4.77
C LYS A 215 -23.35 0.12 5.72
N LEU A 216 -23.38 -0.79 6.69
CA LEU A 216 -24.42 -0.87 7.72
C LEU A 216 -24.41 0.37 8.64
N LEU A 217 -23.24 0.82 9.08
CA LEU A 217 -23.14 2.03 9.91
C LEU A 217 -23.68 3.26 9.17
N LYS A 218 -23.37 3.40 7.88
CA LYS A 218 -23.83 4.52 7.05
C LYS A 218 -25.34 4.57 6.83
N THR A 219 -26.09 3.49 7.07
CA THR A 219 -27.56 3.55 6.98
C THR A 219 -28.18 4.26 8.19
N LEU A 220 -27.41 4.52 9.25
CA LEU A 220 -27.90 5.15 10.46
C LEU A 220 -27.66 6.67 10.40
N PRO A 221 -28.73 7.50 10.47
CA PRO A 221 -28.58 8.95 10.50
C PRO A 221 -27.73 9.43 11.67
N ALA A 222 -27.89 8.81 12.86
CA ALA A 222 -27.10 9.11 14.05
C ALA A 222 -25.60 8.90 13.83
N TYR A 223 -25.21 7.84 13.11
CA TYR A 223 -23.81 7.60 12.77
C TYR A 223 -23.27 8.65 11.79
N ASN A 224 -24.04 8.99 10.75
CA ASN A 224 -23.62 10.00 9.78
C ASN A 224 -23.43 11.37 10.45
N ASN A 225 -24.35 11.78 11.32
CA ASN A 225 -24.23 13.01 12.12
C ASN A 225 -23.03 12.98 13.07
N PHE A 226 -22.77 11.81 13.68
CA PHE A 226 -21.61 11.66 14.56
C PHE A 226 -20.30 11.83 13.79
N ILE A 227 -20.14 11.19 12.63
CA ILE A 227 -18.93 11.31 11.81
C ILE A 227 -18.73 12.74 11.31
N THR A 228 -19.79 13.43 10.87
CA THR A 228 -19.68 14.82 10.39
C THR A 228 -19.35 15.83 11.49
N GLN A 229 -19.50 15.48 12.77
CA GLN A 229 -19.17 16.34 13.89
C GLN A 229 -17.80 16.01 14.51
N HIS A 230 -17.43 14.73 14.54
CA HIS A 230 -16.25 14.26 15.28
C HIS A 230 -15.05 13.87 14.42
N SER A 231 -15.22 13.69 13.11
CA SER A 231 -14.10 13.44 12.19
C SER A 231 -13.17 14.64 12.12
N GLN A 232 -11.85 14.44 12.10
CA GLN A 232 -10.92 15.55 11.81
C GLN A 232 -11.08 16.10 10.39
N TYR A 233 -11.76 15.35 9.51
CA TYR A 233 -12.14 15.76 8.16
C TYR A 233 -13.59 16.30 8.10
N ALA A 234 -14.28 16.41 9.24
CA ALA A 234 -15.60 17.04 9.35
C ALA A 234 -15.64 18.45 8.72
N SER A 235 -14.59 19.24 8.95
CA SER A 235 -14.45 20.57 8.37
C SER A 235 -14.41 20.55 6.84
N LEU A 236 -13.83 19.50 6.22
CA LEU A 236 -13.88 19.31 4.76
C LEU A 236 -15.28 18.92 4.28
N PHE A 237 -16.00 18.07 5.03
CA PHE A 237 -17.38 17.70 4.67
C PHE A 237 -18.32 18.89 4.77
N ASN A 238 -18.16 19.72 5.79
CA ASN A 238 -18.93 20.95 5.95
C ASN A 238 -18.57 22.01 4.90
N LEU A 239 -17.35 22.00 4.36
CA LEU A 239 -16.95 22.87 3.25
C LEU A 239 -17.59 22.47 1.90
N ILE A 240 -17.85 21.17 1.70
CA ILE A 240 -18.46 20.63 0.48
C ILE A 240 -19.99 20.70 0.56
N GLY A 241 -20.56 20.59 1.76
CA GLY A 241 -22.02 20.60 1.99
C GLY A 241 -22.62 21.96 2.30
N ALA A 242 -21.84 22.91 2.84
CA ALA A 242 -22.30 24.28 3.10
C ALA A 242 -21.63 25.23 2.12
N SER A 243 -22.45 26.06 1.48
CA SER A 243 -22.01 27.24 0.75
C SER A 243 -21.06 28.09 1.60
N SER A 244 -19.77 27.97 1.31
CA SER A 244 -18.76 29.05 1.30
C SER A 244 -18.63 29.97 2.51
N ASN A 245 -18.86 29.54 3.76
CA ASN A 245 -18.77 30.45 4.93
C ASN A 245 -18.20 29.85 6.23
N SER A 246 -17.17 29.01 6.20
CA SER A 246 -16.43 28.66 7.43
C SER A 246 -14.93 28.49 7.23
N THR A 247 -14.16 29.51 7.62
CA THR A 247 -12.69 29.59 7.63
C THR A 247 -12.05 29.06 8.92
N ALA A 248 -12.81 28.40 9.79
CA ALA A 248 -12.30 27.90 11.07
C ALA A 248 -11.81 26.44 10.95
N SER A 249 -10.54 26.22 11.31
CA SER A 249 -9.85 24.92 11.59
C SER A 249 -8.82 24.38 10.58
N LEU A 250 -8.12 25.24 9.83
CA LEU A 250 -6.88 24.83 9.12
C LEU A 250 -5.61 25.20 9.89
N ALA A 251 -5.63 25.10 11.22
CA ALA A 251 -4.43 25.33 12.04
C ALA A 251 -3.46 24.15 11.90
N GLY A 252 -2.34 24.37 11.21
CA GLY A 252 -1.22 23.41 11.11
C GLY A 252 -1.04 22.74 9.75
N LEU A 253 -2.02 22.84 8.86
CA LEU A 253 -1.78 22.68 7.43
C LEU A 253 -1.64 24.08 6.87
N GLN A 254 -0.43 24.51 6.49
CA GLN A 254 -0.27 25.67 5.61
C GLN A 254 -1.03 25.35 4.33
N THR A 255 -2.30 25.71 4.30
CA THR A 255 -3.13 25.49 3.13
C THR A 255 -2.86 26.59 2.15
N ARG A 256 -3.00 26.25 0.86
CA ARG A 256 -2.73 27.15 -0.25
C ARG A 256 -3.38 28.52 -0.07
N SER A 257 -4.57 28.58 0.53
CA SER A 257 -5.27 29.83 0.85
C SER A 257 -4.62 30.63 1.98
N GLN A 258 -4.04 30.00 3.00
CA GLN A 258 -3.30 30.70 4.06
C GLN A 258 -1.98 31.28 3.55
N VAL A 259 -1.27 30.55 2.69
CA VAL A 259 -0.05 31.07 2.05
C VAL A 259 -0.39 32.22 1.09
N GLU A 260 -1.46 32.11 0.30
CA GLU A 260 -1.95 33.19 -0.56
C GLU A 260 -2.41 34.41 0.28
N SER A 261 -3.03 34.21 1.45
CA SER A 261 -3.43 35.28 2.38
C SER A 261 -2.26 35.97 3.09
N ILE A 262 -1.22 35.23 3.48
CA ILE A 262 -0.02 35.81 4.13
C ILE A 262 0.80 36.61 3.11
N ILE A 263 0.83 36.15 1.85
CA ILE A 263 1.47 36.86 0.75
C ILE A 263 0.74 38.15 0.45
N SER A 264 -0.60 38.17 0.38
CA SER A 264 -1.36 39.41 0.16
C SER A 264 -1.23 40.40 1.32
N GLN A 265 -1.13 39.92 2.57
CA GLN A 265 -0.91 40.76 3.75
C GLN A 265 0.50 41.38 3.80
N ARG A 266 1.51 40.71 3.25
CA ARG A 266 2.90 41.20 3.23
C ARG A 266 3.24 42.05 2.00
N LEU A 267 2.52 41.89 0.89
CA LEU A 267 2.81 42.61 -0.36
C LEU A 267 2.17 44.01 -0.43
N GLY A 268 1.18 44.31 0.41
CA GLY A 268 0.42 45.56 0.30
C GLY A 268 -0.30 45.69 -1.05
N ASN A 269 -1.07 46.77 -1.22
CA ASN A 269 -1.88 47.03 -2.43
C ASN A 269 -1.05 47.47 -3.65
N ASP A 270 0.19 46.98 -3.82
CA ASP A 270 1.00 47.27 -5.01
C ASP A 270 0.59 46.35 -6.18
N PRO A 271 -0.06 46.88 -7.24
CA PRO A 271 -0.57 46.08 -8.36
C PRO A 271 0.55 45.39 -9.14
N SER A 272 1.77 45.94 -9.14
CA SER A 272 2.91 45.40 -9.89
C SER A 272 3.53 44.17 -9.21
N ALA A 273 3.60 44.19 -7.88
CA ALA A 273 4.11 43.10 -7.07
C ALA A 273 3.17 41.88 -7.09
N GLN A 274 1.85 42.11 -7.10
CA GLN A 274 0.87 41.03 -7.24
C GLN A 274 0.99 40.31 -8.58
N GLN A 275 1.21 41.05 -9.68
CA GLN A 275 1.38 40.46 -11.00
C GLN A 275 2.66 39.63 -11.11
N ALA A 276 3.80 40.15 -10.64
CA ALA A 276 5.07 39.44 -10.64
C ALA A 276 5.04 38.16 -9.78
N VAL A 277 4.46 38.23 -8.57
CA VAL A 277 4.31 37.07 -7.69
C VAL A 277 3.31 36.06 -8.28
N SER A 278 2.24 36.50 -8.95
CA SER A 278 1.32 35.57 -9.62
C SER A 278 1.98 34.78 -10.75
N GLN A 279 2.85 35.42 -11.55
CA GLN A 279 3.58 34.77 -12.65
C GLN A 279 4.63 33.80 -12.12
N GLN A 280 5.43 34.22 -11.13
CA GLN A 280 6.41 33.34 -10.49
C GLN A 280 5.73 32.18 -9.76
N MET A 281 4.57 32.43 -9.13
CA MET A 281 3.80 31.38 -8.48
C MET A 281 3.11 30.44 -9.49
N ALA A 282 2.69 30.92 -10.66
CA ALA A 282 2.17 30.08 -11.72
C ALA A 282 3.26 29.16 -12.30
N GLN A 283 4.47 29.68 -12.50
CA GLN A 283 5.63 28.90 -12.93
C GLN A 283 6.06 27.89 -11.85
N ALA A 284 6.11 28.31 -10.58
CA ALA A 284 6.36 27.41 -9.47
C ALA A 284 5.27 26.33 -9.36
N LYS A 285 3.98 26.68 -9.52
CA LYS A 285 2.84 25.74 -9.56
C LYS A 285 2.97 24.73 -10.69
N SER A 286 3.41 25.15 -11.88
CA SER A 286 3.65 24.26 -13.02
C SER A 286 4.78 23.27 -12.73
N GLN A 287 5.93 23.73 -12.23
CA GLN A 287 7.05 22.86 -11.86
C GLN A 287 6.68 21.91 -10.72
N LEU A 288 5.93 22.39 -9.72
CA LEU A 288 5.49 21.59 -8.58
C LEU A 288 4.44 20.55 -8.99
N ASN A 289 3.53 20.88 -9.92
CA ASN A 289 2.62 19.90 -10.52
C ASN A 289 3.36 18.86 -11.37
N GLU A 290 4.36 19.27 -12.15
CA GLU A 290 5.19 18.33 -12.93
C GLU A 290 6.02 17.41 -12.03
N LEU A 291 6.51 17.93 -10.90
CA LEU A 291 7.17 17.18 -9.83
C LEU A 291 6.19 16.24 -9.11
N LYS A 292 4.96 16.68 -8.83
CA LYS A 292 3.90 15.87 -8.22
C LYS A 292 3.42 14.75 -9.15
N ASP A 293 3.32 15.00 -10.45
CA ASP A 293 2.94 14.00 -11.44
C ASP A 293 4.06 12.96 -11.65
N LYS A 294 5.33 13.38 -11.64
CA LYS A 294 6.48 12.48 -11.70
C LYS A 294 6.71 11.72 -10.40
N TYR A 295 6.29 12.26 -9.26
CA TYR A 295 6.53 11.70 -7.92
C TYR A 295 5.29 11.80 -7.02
N SER A 296 4.17 11.22 -7.44
CA SER A 296 2.86 11.26 -6.76
C SER A 296 2.85 10.77 -5.31
N ASN A 297 3.92 10.10 -4.88
CA ASN A 297 4.06 9.51 -3.56
C ASN A 297 4.92 10.36 -2.60
N LEU A 298 5.33 11.56 -3.00
CA LEU A 298 6.10 12.49 -2.18
C LEU A 298 5.18 13.57 -1.61
N ASP A 299 5.12 13.63 -0.27
CA ASP A 299 4.32 14.62 0.45
C ASP A 299 4.98 16.02 0.44
N ASN A 300 6.31 16.09 0.23
CA ASN A 300 7.08 17.34 0.25
C ASN A 300 8.21 17.35 -0.78
N ALA A 301 8.50 18.53 -1.35
CA ALA A 301 9.64 18.74 -2.26
C ALA A 301 11.00 18.45 -1.59
N GLY A 302 11.10 18.65 -0.27
CA GLY A 302 12.30 18.33 0.53
C GLY A 302 12.58 16.83 0.70
N ASP A 303 11.64 15.96 0.32
CA ASP A 303 11.78 14.50 0.34
C ASP A 303 12.25 13.96 -1.03
N MET A 304 12.54 14.84 -1.99
CA MET A 304 12.99 14.43 -3.32
C MET A 304 14.38 13.79 -3.24
N PRO A 305 14.54 12.56 -3.77
CA PRO A 305 15.80 11.84 -3.67
C PRO A 305 16.78 12.31 -4.75
N ASP A 306 18.03 12.59 -4.35
CA ASP A 306 19.16 12.85 -5.28
C ASP A 306 19.64 11.55 -6.00
N PHE A 307 18.84 10.48 -5.97
CA PHE A 307 19.15 9.16 -6.52
C PHE A 307 17.91 8.52 -7.12
N LYS A 308 18.08 7.55 -8.03
CA LYS A 308 16.95 6.81 -8.63
C LYS A 308 16.35 5.80 -7.63
N PRO A 309 15.09 5.98 -7.16
CA PRO A 309 14.50 5.08 -6.18
C PRO A 309 14.19 3.70 -6.75
N ASN A 310 14.29 2.67 -5.89
CA ASN A 310 13.79 1.33 -6.20
C ASN A 310 12.48 1.08 -5.43
N PRO A 311 11.32 1.07 -6.11
CA PRO A 311 10.02 0.90 -5.46
C PRO A 311 9.83 -0.50 -4.84
N MET A 312 10.68 -1.47 -5.18
CA MET A 312 10.60 -2.81 -4.58
C MET A 312 11.09 -2.81 -3.14
N LYS A 313 11.92 -1.86 -2.70
CA LYS A 313 12.50 -1.88 -1.35
C LYS A 313 11.46 -1.71 -0.23
N THR A 314 10.33 -1.10 -0.53
CA THR A 314 9.27 -0.80 0.45
C THR A 314 8.20 -1.89 0.52
N LYS A 315 8.05 -2.68 -0.55
CA LYS A 315 7.07 -3.76 -0.64
C LYS A 315 7.44 -4.97 0.21
N SER A 316 6.46 -5.56 0.89
CA SER A 316 6.60 -6.80 1.64
C SER A 316 6.83 -8.01 0.73
N PHE A 317 7.29 -9.13 1.30
CA PHE A 317 7.48 -10.37 0.54
C PHE A 317 6.18 -10.82 -0.15
N LEU A 318 5.06 -10.80 0.57
CA LEU A 318 3.74 -11.18 0.04
C LEU A 318 3.26 -10.24 -1.07
N GLN A 319 3.56 -8.94 -0.99
CA GLN A 319 3.25 -7.97 -2.06
C GLN A 319 4.13 -8.14 -3.31
N ARG A 320 5.21 -8.92 -3.21
CA ARG A 320 6.09 -9.26 -4.34
C ARG A 320 5.76 -10.63 -4.93
N LEU A 321 4.85 -11.39 -4.32
CA LEU A 321 4.35 -12.64 -4.89
C LEU A 321 3.28 -12.33 -5.93
N GLU A 322 3.42 -12.94 -7.09
CA GLU A 322 2.48 -12.88 -8.19
C GLU A 322 1.92 -14.28 -8.42
N PHE A 323 0.62 -14.43 -8.18
CA PHE A 323 -0.10 -15.63 -8.56
C PHE A 323 -0.60 -15.44 -9.98
N GLY A 324 -0.35 -16.41 -10.85
CA GLY A 324 -0.77 -16.33 -12.24
C GLY A 324 -1.15 -17.69 -12.78
N GLY A 325 -2.02 -17.69 -13.76
CA GLY A 325 -2.30 -18.83 -14.61
C GLY A 325 -1.72 -18.60 -16.00
N ASN A 326 -1.15 -19.63 -16.61
CA ASN A 326 -0.79 -19.60 -18.02
C ASN A 326 -1.50 -20.73 -18.75
N LEU A 327 -2.11 -20.38 -19.88
CA LEU A 327 -2.72 -21.35 -20.77
C LEU A 327 -1.95 -21.35 -22.08
N GLN A 328 -1.36 -22.51 -22.41
CA GLN A 328 -0.51 -22.67 -23.58
C GLN A 328 -0.99 -23.83 -24.43
N PHE A 329 -1.19 -23.56 -25.72
CA PHE A 329 -1.59 -24.56 -26.69
C PHE A 329 -0.35 -25.12 -27.38
N GLN A 330 -0.18 -26.44 -27.38
CA GLN A 330 0.90 -27.09 -28.12
C GLN A 330 0.33 -27.71 -29.40
N LYS A 331 1.03 -27.48 -30.52
CA LYS A 331 0.73 -28.12 -31.80
C LYS A 331 1.64 -29.32 -31.95
N ASN A 332 1.08 -30.49 -32.26
CA ASN A 332 1.85 -31.64 -32.72
C ASN A 332 1.62 -31.76 -34.24
N THR A 333 2.62 -31.33 -35.02
CA THR A 333 2.83 -31.49 -36.49
C THR A 333 1.67 -31.24 -37.48
N SER A 334 0.44 -31.02 -37.05
CA SER A 334 -0.74 -30.78 -37.87
C SER A 334 -1.47 -29.51 -37.43
N TYR A 335 -2.38 -28.99 -38.27
CA TYR A 335 -2.94 -27.63 -38.19
C TYR A 335 -3.74 -27.31 -36.90
N TYR A 336 -3.96 -28.29 -36.01
CA TYR A 336 -4.83 -28.23 -34.84
C TYR A 336 -4.05 -28.42 -33.52
N PRO A 337 -4.43 -27.71 -32.43
CA PRO A 337 -3.85 -27.96 -31.11
C PRO A 337 -4.36 -29.28 -30.55
N THR A 338 -3.48 -30.26 -30.37
CA THR A 338 -3.82 -31.59 -29.84
C THR A 338 -3.73 -31.63 -28.32
N THR A 339 -3.00 -30.70 -27.69
CA THR A 339 -2.84 -30.62 -26.25
C THR A 339 -2.89 -29.18 -25.74
N THR A 340 -3.49 -29.00 -24.58
CA THR A 340 -3.58 -27.73 -23.85
C THR A 340 -2.89 -27.88 -22.51
N ASP A 341 -1.91 -27.02 -22.25
CA ASP A 341 -1.18 -26.95 -20.99
C ASP A 341 -1.80 -25.85 -20.11
N ILE A 342 -2.41 -26.27 -19.00
CA ILE A 342 -3.01 -25.40 -17.99
C ILE A 342 -2.04 -25.32 -16.83
N ALA A 343 -1.38 -24.17 -16.66
CA ALA A 343 -0.36 -23.98 -15.63
C ALA A 343 -0.81 -22.99 -14.56
N GLY A 344 -0.66 -23.39 -13.30
CA GLY A 344 -0.69 -22.50 -12.15
C GLY A 344 0.74 -22.17 -11.71
N GLN A 345 1.05 -20.90 -11.45
CA GLN A 345 2.39 -20.48 -11.06
C GLN A 345 2.39 -19.38 -9.99
N VAL A 346 3.44 -19.41 -9.18
CA VAL A 346 3.81 -18.38 -8.21
C VAL A 346 5.15 -17.78 -8.64
N GLY A 347 5.13 -16.48 -8.91
CA GLY A 347 6.31 -15.66 -9.19
C GLY A 347 6.67 -14.77 -8.00
N TYR A 348 7.95 -14.46 -7.85
CA TYR A 348 8.50 -13.49 -6.92
C TYR A 348 9.23 -12.39 -7.67
N LYS A 349 8.78 -11.14 -7.52
CA LYS A 349 9.43 -9.95 -8.06
C LYS A 349 10.63 -9.53 -7.20
N PHE A 350 11.81 -10.00 -7.58
CA PHE A 350 13.06 -9.62 -6.92
C PHE A 350 13.58 -8.24 -7.36
N HIS A 351 13.16 -7.74 -8.53
CA HIS A 351 13.55 -6.43 -9.05
C HIS A 351 12.39 -5.77 -9.82
N LYS A 352 12.44 -4.45 -10.05
CA LYS A 352 11.42 -3.74 -10.85
C LYS A 352 11.24 -4.30 -12.27
N ASN A 353 12.31 -4.91 -12.79
CA ASN A 353 12.35 -5.54 -14.10
C ASN A 353 12.50 -7.06 -14.01
N GLY A 354 12.70 -7.64 -12.82
CA GLY A 354 13.09 -9.04 -12.67
C GLY A 354 12.10 -9.83 -11.80
N SER A 355 11.66 -10.97 -12.28
CA SER A 355 10.81 -11.90 -11.54
C SER A 355 11.28 -13.34 -11.72
N ALA A 356 11.26 -14.15 -10.67
CA ALA A 356 11.54 -15.58 -10.75
C ALA A 356 10.42 -16.35 -10.08
N GLY A 357 10.04 -17.50 -10.61
CA GLY A 357 8.88 -18.24 -10.11
C GLY A 357 8.94 -19.72 -10.37
N VAL A 358 8.01 -20.43 -9.74
CA VAL A 358 7.77 -21.86 -9.91
C VAL A 358 6.31 -22.08 -10.26
N GLY A 359 6.02 -23.15 -10.99
CA GLY A 359 4.67 -23.49 -11.38
C GLY A 359 4.51 -24.98 -11.61
N VAL A 360 3.24 -25.39 -11.57
CA VAL A 360 2.78 -26.72 -11.92
C VAL A 360 1.91 -26.59 -13.15
N SER A 361 2.00 -27.56 -14.04
CA SER A 361 1.33 -27.54 -15.33
C SER A 361 0.61 -28.86 -15.54
N TYR A 362 -0.59 -28.80 -16.08
CA TYR A 362 -1.43 -29.96 -16.33
C TYR A 362 -1.72 -30.03 -17.83
N LYS A 363 -1.36 -31.15 -18.46
CA LYS A 363 -1.47 -31.35 -19.90
C LYS A 363 -2.77 -32.10 -20.21
N LEU A 364 -3.70 -31.39 -20.82
CA LEU A 364 -4.97 -31.93 -21.30
C LEU A 364 -4.89 -32.24 -22.79
N GLY A 365 -5.04 -33.50 -23.18
CA GLY A 365 -5.24 -33.90 -24.57
C GLY A 365 -6.65 -33.62 -25.04
N MET A 366 -6.81 -33.15 -26.27
CA MET A 366 -8.11 -32.80 -26.88
C MET A 366 -8.49 -33.69 -28.08
N GLY A 367 -7.71 -34.75 -28.36
CA GLY A 367 -7.95 -35.68 -29.47
C GLY A 367 -7.34 -35.24 -30.80
N THR A 368 -7.71 -35.94 -31.88
CA THR A 368 -7.18 -35.72 -33.25
C THR A 368 -8.29 -35.19 -34.17
N GLY A 369 -8.59 -33.90 -34.08
CA GLY A 369 -9.53 -33.21 -34.97
C GLY A 369 -11.01 -33.22 -34.55
N TRP A 370 -11.87 -32.61 -35.36
CA TRP A 370 -13.30 -32.37 -35.06
C TRP A 370 -14.17 -33.64 -34.96
N ASN A 371 -13.71 -34.76 -35.53
CA ASN A 371 -14.46 -36.01 -35.54
C ASN A 371 -14.09 -36.94 -34.37
N HIS A 372 -13.05 -36.62 -33.59
CA HIS A 372 -12.56 -37.45 -32.48
C HIS A 372 -12.07 -36.56 -31.32
N ILE A 373 -13.01 -35.84 -30.70
CA ILE A 373 -12.74 -35.06 -29.49
C ILE A 373 -12.69 -36.02 -28.30
N ALA A 374 -11.51 -36.19 -27.71
CA ALA A 374 -11.31 -37.01 -26.53
C ALA A 374 -10.48 -36.25 -25.51
N PHE A 375 -11.02 -36.10 -24.29
CA PHE A 375 -10.29 -35.52 -23.17
C PHE A 375 -9.43 -36.60 -22.53
N THR A 376 -8.11 -36.48 -22.70
CA THR A 376 -7.15 -37.42 -22.12
C THR A 376 -6.21 -36.71 -21.17
N HIS A 377 -5.89 -37.36 -20.04
CA HIS A 377 -4.95 -36.85 -19.04
C HIS A 377 -3.54 -37.17 -19.52
N GLN A 378 -2.85 -36.20 -20.14
CA GLN A 378 -1.60 -36.45 -20.87
C GLN A 378 -0.33 -36.10 -20.11
N GLY A 379 -0.45 -35.61 -18.87
CA GLY A 379 0.73 -35.40 -18.03
C GLY A 379 0.63 -34.26 -17.03
N VAL A 380 1.68 -34.16 -16.22
CA VAL A 380 1.94 -33.06 -15.29
C VAL A 380 3.35 -32.52 -15.55
N GLY A 381 3.52 -31.22 -15.46
CA GLY A 381 4.80 -30.54 -15.58
C GLY A 381 5.13 -29.73 -14.34
N LEU A 382 6.41 -29.72 -13.96
CA LEU A 382 6.99 -28.74 -13.04
C LEU A 382 7.79 -27.74 -13.85
N ARG A 383 7.62 -26.46 -13.56
CA ARG A 383 8.35 -25.38 -14.23
C ARG A 383 8.94 -24.42 -13.21
N SER A 384 10.15 -23.97 -13.47
CA SER A 384 10.75 -22.81 -12.85
C SER A 384 11.15 -21.83 -13.94
N TYR A 385 11.04 -20.54 -13.66
CA TYR A 385 11.36 -19.51 -14.64
C TYR A 385 11.98 -18.28 -13.97
N MET A 386 12.73 -17.53 -14.77
CA MET A 386 13.26 -16.21 -14.47
C MET A 386 13.04 -15.32 -15.68
N ASP A 387 12.31 -14.22 -15.47
CA ASP A 387 12.02 -13.19 -16.46
C ASP A 387 12.77 -11.91 -16.09
N TRP A 388 13.44 -11.31 -17.07
CA TRP A 388 14.05 -9.99 -16.97
C TRP A 388 13.55 -9.07 -18.09
N LYS A 389 12.80 -8.03 -17.72
CA LYS A 389 12.28 -7.00 -18.61
C LYS A 389 13.43 -6.17 -19.18
N LEU A 390 13.57 -6.21 -20.50
CA LEU A 390 14.56 -5.46 -21.24
C LEU A 390 14.04 -4.05 -21.53
N LYS A 391 13.12 -3.92 -22.49
CA LYS A 391 12.51 -2.64 -22.90
C LYS A 391 11.12 -2.89 -23.49
N GLY A 392 10.19 -1.98 -23.18
CA GLY A 392 8.81 -2.06 -23.67
C GLY A 392 8.13 -3.37 -23.29
N THR A 393 7.74 -4.14 -24.30
CA THR A 393 7.06 -5.45 -24.19
C THR A 393 8.02 -6.64 -24.23
N PHE A 394 9.33 -6.43 -24.34
CA PHE A 394 10.33 -7.50 -24.49
C PHE A 394 10.99 -7.90 -23.16
N TYR A 395 11.15 -9.20 -22.98
CA TYR A 395 11.72 -9.83 -21.79
C TYR A 395 12.73 -10.90 -22.21
N LEU A 396 13.83 -10.99 -21.47
CA LEU A 396 14.69 -12.17 -21.47
C LEU A 396 14.06 -13.20 -20.52
N ASN A 397 13.88 -14.44 -20.99
CA ASN A 397 13.30 -15.53 -20.23
C ASN A 397 14.30 -16.67 -20.12
N GLY A 398 14.50 -17.20 -18.92
CA GLY A 398 15.17 -18.48 -18.68
C GLY A 398 14.27 -19.36 -17.83
N GLY A 399 14.37 -20.68 -17.94
CA GLY A 399 13.57 -21.57 -17.12
C GLY A 399 14.03 -23.02 -17.19
N PHE A 400 13.66 -23.79 -16.17
CA PHE A 400 13.88 -25.22 -16.12
C PHE A 400 12.54 -25.91 -15.98
N GLU A 401 12.26 -26.88 -16.83
CA GLU A 401 11.00 -27.60 -16.89
C GLU A 401 11.24 -29.10 -16.80
N GLU A 402 10.44 -29.78 -15.99
CA GLU A 402 10.37 -31.24 -15.94
C GLU A 402 8.95 -31.65 -16.29
N ASN A 403 8.78 -32.45 -17.35
CA ASN A 403 7.47 -32.88 -17.82
C ASN A 403 7.35 -34.40 -17.68
N TYR A 404 6.30 -34.86 -17.02
CA TYR A 404 5.93 -36.26 -16.94
C TYR A 404 4.81 -36.50 -17.95
N VAL A 405 5.14 -37.18 -19.06
CA VAL A 405 4.27 -37.36 -20.24
C VAL A 405 3.94 -38.84 -20.41
N THR A 406 3.01 -39.35 -19.61
CA THR A 406 2.39 -40.66 -19.80
C THR A 406 0.90 -40.53 -19.49
N THR A 407 0.05 -41.25 -20.21
CA THR A 407 -1.39 -41.28 -19.95
C THR A 407 -1.62 -42.07 -18.66
N PHE A 408 -2.00 -41.41 -17.57
CA PHE A 408 -2.27 -42.12 -16.30
C PHE A 408 -3.72 -42.52 -16.21
N THR A 409 -3.95 -43.78 -15.85
CA THR A 409 -5.28 -44.28 -15.46
C THR A 409 -5.42 -44.40 -13.94
N ASN A 410 -4.30 -44.42 -13.19
CA ASN A 410 -4.24 -44.52 -11.72
C ASN A 410 -3.08 -43.70 -11.10
N VAL A 411 -3.26 -43.17 -9.88
CA VAL A 411 -2.30 -42.28 -9.17
C VAL A 411 -1.00 -43.01 -8.75
N SER A 412 -1.03 -44.33 -8.62
CA SER A 412 0.12 -45.16 -8.21
C SER A 412 1.24 -45.25 -9.26
N GLU A 413 0.99 -44.85 -10.51
CA GLU A 413 1.96 -44.85 -11.61
C GLU A 413 2.90 -43.63 -11.60
N LEU A 414 2.71 -42.66 -10.69
CA LEU A 414 3.60 -41.50 -10.53
C LEU A 414 4.97 -41.83 -9.89
N MET A 415 5.19 -43.07 -9.44
CA MET A 415 6.44 -43.50 -8.79
C MET A 415 7.50 -44.06 -9.76
N ASN A 416 7.22 -44.13 -11.07
CA ASN A 416 8.21 -44.54 -12.07
C ASN A 416 9.11 -43.35 -12.48
N VAL A 417 10.36 -43.37 -12.01
CA VAL A 417 11.32 -42.25 -12.09
C VAL A 417 11.85 -41.99 -13.52
N ASN A 418 11.62 -42.91 -14.47
CA ASN A 418 12.29 -42.89 -15.79
C ASN A 418 11.54 -42.17 -16.93
N SER A 419 10.37 -41.55 -16.68
CA SER A 419 9.56 -40.89 -17.73
C SER A 419 9.49 -39.36 -17.62
N TRP A 420 10.35 -38.74 -16.80
CA TRP A 420 10.45 -37.28 -16.68
C TRP A 420 11.40 -36.69 -17.71
N GLN A 421 10.86 -35.89 -18.63
CA GLN A 421 11.64 -35.15 -19.63
C GLN A 421 12.08 -33.80 -19.06
N ARG A 422 13.38 -33.52 -19.14
CA ARG A 422 13.98 -32.29 -18.61
C ARG A 422 14.27 -31.32 -19.75
N SER A 423 13.97 -30.05 -19.52
CA SER A 423 14.24 -28.96 -20.46
C SER A 423 14.88 -27.80 -19.74
N ALA A 424 15.99 -27.29 -20.26
CA ALA A 424 16.63 -26.07 -19.79
C ALA A 424 16.50 -25.02 -20.88
N LEU A 425 15.64 -24.04 -20.65
CA LEU A 425 15.18 -23.08 -21.63
C LEU A 425 15.83 -21.72 -21.41
N LEU A 426 16.28 -21.08 -22.48
CA LEU A 426 16.69 -19.69 -22.49
C LEU A 426 16.22 -19.03 -23.78
N GLY A 427 15.71 -17.80 -23.69
CA GLY A 427 15.34 -17.06 -24.89
C GLY A 427 14.66 -15.73 -24.60
N ILE A 428 13.88 -15.26 -25.57
CA ILE A 428 13.28 -13.93 -25.56
C ILE A 428 11.76 -14.08 -25.66
N SER A 429 11.03 -13.24 -24.93
CA SER A 429 9.58 -13.19 -25.00
C SER A 429 9.05 -11.77 -25.20
N LYS A 430 7.90 -11.67 -25.89
CA LYS A 430 7.14 -10.44 -26.11
C LYS A 430 5.76 -10.60 -25.49
N LYS A 431 5.49 -9.83 -24.43
CA LYS A 431 4.19 -9.80 -23.73
C LYS A 431 3.38 -8.60 -24.22
N TYR A 432 2.22 -8.83 -24.82
CA TYR A 432 1.34 -7.79 -25.36
C TYR A 432 -0.06 -7.83 -24.73
N LYS A 433 -0.69 -6.68 -24.57
CA LYS A 433 -2.04 -6.57 -24.00
C LYS A 433 -3.06 -6.89 -25.09
N ILE A 434 -3.94 -7.87 -24.84
CA ILE A 434 -5.06 -8.19 -25.74
C ILE A 434 -6.29 -7.44 -25.27
N ASN A 435 -6.64 -7.56 -23.99
CA ASN A 435 -7.72 -6.78 -23.36
C ASN A 435 -7.38 -6.45 -21.90
N ALA A 436 -8.34 -5.94 -21.12
CA ALA A 436 -8.11 -5.56 -19.73
C ALA A 436 -7.75 -6.73 -18.80
N LYS A 437 -8.14 -7.97 -19.14
CA LYS A 437 -8.00 -9.17 -18.31
C LYS A 437 -7.08 -10.24 -18.91
N LEU A 438 -6.66 -10.10 -20.17
CA LEU A 438 -5.90 -11.10 -20.92
C LEU A 438 -4.67 -10.48 -21.58
N LYS A 439 -3.52 -11.09 -21.34
CA LYS A 439 -2.25 -10.72 -21.97
C LYS A 439 -1.75 -11.88 -22.84
N GLY A 440 -1.41 -11.58 -24.09
CA GLY A 440 -0.74 -12.51 -24.97
C GLY A 440 0.75 -12.56 -24.69
N ASN A 441 1.34 -13.75 -24.81
CA ASN A 441 2.76 -13.98 -24.62
C ASN A 441 3.30 -14.82 -25.78
N LEU A 442 4.26 -14.25 -26.51
CA LEU A 442 5.03 -14.93 -27.56
C LEU A 442 6.45 -15.17 -27.04
N MET A 443 6.91 -16.40 -27.05
CA MET A 443 8.25 -16.77 -26.58
C MET A 443 9.02 -17.54 -27.66
N LEU A 444 10.27 -17.16 -27.87
CA LEU A 444 11.25 -17.91 -28.66
C LEU A 444 12.32 -18.41 -27.70
N LEU A 445 12.45 -19.72 -27.56
CA LEU A 445 13.28 -20.38 -26.56
C LEU A 445 14.23 -21.39 -27.22
N TYR A 446 15.42 -21.50 -26.67
CA TYR A 446 16.38 -22.54 -26.96
C TYR A 446 16.45 -23.52 -25.77
N ASP A 447 16.32 -24.81 -26.05
CA ASP A 447 16.39 -25.89 -25.07
C ASP A 447 17.74 -26.60 -25.14
N PHE A 448 18.57 -26.39 -24.11
CA PHE A 448 19.90 -26.99 -24.01
C PHE A 448 19.88 -28.49 -23.69
N LEU A 449 18.74 -29.02 -23.21
CA LEU A 449 18.60 -30.44 -22.86
C LEU A 449 17.80 -31.23 -23.91
N ALA A 450 17.42 -30.60 -25.02
CA ALA A 450 16.57 -31.20 -26.04
C ALA A 450 17.10 -32.52 -26.63
N SER A 451 18.43 -32.65 -26.76
CA SER A 451 19.13 -33.83 -27.26
C SER A 451 19.23 -34.98 -26.24
N ARG A 452 18.95 -34.72 -24.96
CA ARG A 452 18.95 -35.72 -23.89
C ARG A 452 17.56 -36.32 -23.62
N ASN A 453 16.52 -35.76 -24.24
CA ASN A 453 15.16 -36.26 -24.11
C ASN A 453 14.96 -37.47 -25.03
N PHE A 454 14.21 -38.47 -24.57
CA PHE A 454 13.75 -39.58 -25.38
C PHE A 454 12.21 -39.52 -25.48
N PRO A 455 11.63 -39.37 -26.69
CA PRO A 455 12.30 -39.11 -27.98
C PRO A 455 12.97 -37.72 -28.03
N ALA A 456 13.97 -37.56 -28.90
CA ALA A 456 14.68 -36.29 -29.09
C ALA A 456 13.71 -35.18 -29.52
N THR A 457 13.83 -34.02 -28.89
CA THR A 457 12.96 -32.87 -29.14
C THR A 457 13.70 -31.77 -29.89
N SER A 458 12.97 -30.86 -30.55
CA SER A 458 13.59 -29.68 -31.19
C SER A 458 14.26 -28.78 -30.14
N SER A 459 15.51 -28.39 -30.39
CA SER A 459 16.24 -27.42 -29.56
C SER A 459 15.64 -26.01 -29.64
N ILE A 460 14.89 -25.67 -30.71
CA ILE A 460 14.21 -24.38 -30.82
C ILE A 460 12.71 -24.59 -30.56
N LYS A 461 12.17 -23.85 -29.60
CA LYS A 461 10.76 -23.87 -29.21
C LYS A 461 10.13 -22.49 -29.39
N VAL A 462 9.07 -22.43 -30.18
CA VAL A 462 8.21 -21.25 -30.28
C VAL A 462 6.93 -21.50 -29.50
N ARG A 463 6.59 -20.58 -28.61
CA ARG A 463 5.50 -20.74 -27.64
C ARG A 463 4.57 -19.55 -27.70
N PHE A 464 3.28 -19.85 -27.88
CA PHE A 464 2.19 -18.89 -27.77
C PHE A 464 1.40 -19.22 -26.51
N GLY A 465 1.11 -18.23 -25.69
CA GLY A 465 0.36 -18.44 -24.46
C GLY A 465 -0.41 -17.20 -24.04
N TYR A 466 -1.34 -17.43 -23.13
CA TYR A 466 -2.16 -16.38 -22.54
C TYR A 466 -1.95 -16.38 -21.03
N THR A 467 -1.60 -15.21 -20.50
CA THR A 467 -1.53 -14.99 -19.05
C THR A 467 -2.77 -14.23 -18.61
N MET A 468 -3.45 -14.80 -17.62
CA MET A 468 -4.61 -14.22 -16.95
C MET A 468 -4.18 -13.57 -15.64
#